data_AF-A0A2K3K9K8-F1
#
_entry.id   AF-A0A2K3K9K8-F1
#
_cell.length_a   1.000
_cell.length_b   1.000
_cell.length_c   1.000
_cell.angle_alpha   90.00
_cell.angle_beta   90.00
_cell.angle_gamma   90.00
#
_symmetry.space_group_name_H-M   'P 1'
#
loop_
_entity.id
_entity.type
_entity.pdbx_description
1 polymer ?
#
loop_
_entity_poly.entity_id
_entity_poly.type
_entity_poly.pdbx_seq_one_letter_code
_entity_poly.pdbx_strand_id
1 'polypeptide(L)'
;GAPIAGSAVDQIQQVIGYVSIGYPFGITASILFGRHHKAILQSPKPKLFIMGTQDGFTSVKQLKNKLKSAAGRVETHLIEGVGHFQMEGPAYDTYMVDLILKFIQSL
;
A
#
# COMPACT_ATOMS: atom_id res chain seq x y z
N GLY A 1 5.56 0.95 -8.56
CA GLY A 1 5.57 -0.51 -8.36
C GLY A 1 4.31 -1.05 -7.72
N ALA A 2 3.78 -0.38 -6.69
CA ALA A 2 2.69 -0.88 -5.85
C ALA A 2 1.46 -1.44 -6.62
N PRO A 3 0.86 -0.76 -7.62
CA PRO A 3 -0.31 -1.30 -8.32
C PRO A 3 -0.06 -2.61 -9.08
N ILE A 4 1.10 -2.70 -9.73
CA ILE A 4 1.50 -3.87 -10.52
C ILE A 4 1.73 -5.06 -9.59
N ALA A 5 2.51 -4.86 -8.52
CA ALA A 5 2.74 -5.90 -7.50
C ALA A 5 1.41 -6.38 -6.88
N GLY A 6 0.51 -5.44 -6.56
CA GLY A 6 -0.82 -5.75 -6.03
C GLY A 6 -1.68 -6.59 -6.98
N SER A 7 -1.46 -6.49 -8.30
CA SER A 7 -2.16 -7.30 -9.30
C SER A 7 -1.63 -8.73 -9.40
N ALA A 8 -0.38 -8.95 -9.00
CA ALA A 8 0.26 -10.25 -9.04
C ALA A 8 0.02 -11.09 -7.77
N VAL A 9 -0.47 -10.49 -6.69
CA VAL A 9 -0.61 -11.11 -5.36
C VAL A 9 -1.35 -12.46 -5.41
N ASP A 10 -2.49 -12.53 -6.10
CA ASP A 10 -3.27 -13.76 -6.20
C ASP A 10 -2.85 -14.65 -7.38
N GLN A 11 -1.98 -14.15 -8.27
CA GLN A 11 -1.48 -14.92 -9.41
C GLN A 11 -0.33 -15.87 -9.01
N ILE A 12 0.30 -15.61 -7.87
CA ILE A 12 1.46 -16.37 -7.38
C ILE A 12 1.08 -17.01 -6.05
N GLN A 13 0.98 -18.34 -6.01
CA GLN A 13 0.54 -19.09 -4.82
C GLN A 13 1.46 -18.86 -3.61
N GLN A 14 2.76 -18.70 -3.85
CA GLN A 14 3.79 -18.54 -2.83
C GLN A 14 3.78 -17.16 -2.16
N VAL A 15 3.09 -16.17 -2.76
CA VAL A 15 2.91 -14.87 -2.10
C VAL A 15 1.99 -15.07 -0.90
N ILE A 16 2.50 -14.79 0.30
CA ILE A 16 1.73 -14.92 1.56
C ILE A 16 1.16 -13.59 2.06
N GLY A 17 1.61 -12.47 1.52
CA GLY A 17 1.17 -11.14 1.91
C GLY A 17 1.67 -10.06 0.96
N TYR A 18 1.23 -8.82 1.18
CA TYR A 18 1.56 -7.69 0.32
C TYR A 18 1.89 -6.44 1.13
N VAL A 19 2.95 -5.73 0.74
CA VAL A 19 3.27 -4.41 1.28
C VAL A 19 3.22 -3.39 0.15
N SER A 20 2.48 -2.31 0.36
CA SER A 20 2.51 -1.13 -0.48
C SER A 20 3.17 0.03 0.25
N ILE A 21 4.07 0.72 -0.43
CA ILE A 21 4.58 2.03 -0.06
C ILE A 21 3.98 3.02 -1.08
N GLY A 22 3.19 4.00 -0.61
CA GLY A 22 2.60 5.03 -1.48
C GLY A 22 1.62 4.50 -2.53
N TYR A 23 0.58 3.75 -2.15
CA TYR A 23 -0.38 3.29 -3.17
C TYR A 23 -1.14 4.47 -3.81
N PRO A 24 -1.13 4.62 -5.14
CA PRO A 24 -1.72 5.78 -5.83
C PRO A 24 -3.24 5.62 -6.09
N PHE A 25 -4.06 5.75 -5.04
CA PHE A 25 -5.53 5.72 -5.10
C PHE A 25 -6.20 7.05 -5.50
N GLY A 26 -5.46 8.14 -5.67
CA GLY A 26 -6.05 9.43 -6.05
C GLY A 26 -6.70 9.41 -7.43
N ILE A 27 -7.54 10.42 -7.69
CA ILE A 27 -8.39 10.48 -8.89
C ILE A 27 -7.54 10.53 -10.17
N THR A 28 -6.55 11.41 -10.22
CA THR A 28 -5.64 11.55 -11.37
C THR A 28 -4.82 10.29 -11.58
N ALA A 29 -4.24 9.74 -10.50
CA ALA A 29 -3.46 8.52 -10.58
C ALA A 29 -4.29 7.29 -10.96
N SER A 30 -5.58 7.27 -10.61
CA SER A 30 -6.53 6.22 -10.98
C SER A 30 -6.78 6.14 -12.49
N ILE A 31 -6.51 7.19 -13.27
CA ILE A 31 -6.59 7.14 -14.73
C ILE A 31 -5.59 6.11 -15.27
N LEU A 32 -4.40 6.04 -14.67
CA LEU A 32 -3.34 5.11 -15.06
C LEU A 32 -3.45 3.77 -14.32
N PHE A 33 -3.73 3.82 -13.01
CA PHE A 33 -3.60 2.64 -12.13
C PHE A 33 -4.92 2.03 -11.67
N GLY A 34 -6.07 2.64 -11.99
CA GLY A 34 -7.37 2.25 -11.46
C GLY A 34 -7.77 0.80 -11.76
N ARG A 35 -7.31 0.25 -12.90
CA ARG A 35 -7.56 -1.14 -13.30
C ARG A 35 -6.86 -2.16 -12.37
N HIS A 36 -5.84 -1.74 -11.65
CA HIS A 36 -5.09 -2.60 -10.72
C HIS A 36 -5.71 -2.64 -9.31
N HIS A 37 -6.59 -1.70 -8.96
CA HIS A 37 -7.13 -1.59 -7.61
C HIS A 37 -7.93 -2.84 -7.20
N LYS A 38 -8.72 -3.39 -8.14
CA LYS A 38 -9.63 -4.50 -7.85
C LYS A 38 -8.89 -5.72 -7.32
N ALA A 39 -7.79 -6.11 -7.96
CA ALA A 39 -7.04 -7.31 -7.60
C ALA A 39 -6.57 -7.25 -6.14
N ILE A 40 -5.89 -6.17 -5.76
CA ILE A 40 -5.37 -6.06 -4.39
C ILE A 40 -6.47 -5.84 -3.34
N LEU A 41 -7.53 -5.11 -3.68
CA LEU A 41 -8.63 -4.86 -2.75
C LEU A 41 -9.46 -6.13 -2.51
N GLN A 42 -9.54 -7.06 -3.47
CA GLN A 42 -10.32 -8.30 -3.34
C GLN A 42 -9.51 -9.50 -2.82
N SER A 43 -8.18 -9.47 -2.90
CA SER A 43 -7.34 -10.54 -2.36
C SER A 43 -7.60 -10.74 -0.86
N PRO A 44 -7.78 -11.98 -0.36
CA PRO A 44 -7.91 -12.24 1.07
C PRO A 44 -6.55 -12.22 1.80
N LYS A 45 -5.43 -12.19 1.07
CA LYS A 45 -4.09 -12.23 1.65
C LYS A 45 -3.82 -10.98 2.50
N PRO A 46 -3.12 -11.10 3.65
CA PRO A 46 -2.76 -9.97 4.49
C PRO A 46 -2.03 -8.88 3.71
N LYS A 47 -2.35 -7.61 4.00
CA LYS A 47 -1.74 -6.48 3.33
C LYS A 47 -1.47 -5.30 4.26
N LEU A 48 -0.31 -4.69 4.08
CA LEU A 48 0.11 -3.45 4.74
C LEU A 48 0.20 -2.32 3.73
N PHE A 49 -0.44 -1.19 4.02
CA PHE A 49 -0.33 0.05 3.27
C PHE A 49 0.43 1.10 4.09
N ILE A 50 1.61 1.50 3.64
CA ILE A 50 2.41 2.58 4.22
C ILE A 50 2.25 3.82 3.35
N MET A 51 1.92 4.96 3.96
CA MET A 51 1.70 6.21 3.22
C MET A 51 2.04 7.44 4.06
N GLY A 52 2.70 8.42 3.47
CA GLY A 52 2.88 9.74 4.08
C GLY A 52 1.57 10.54 4.11
N THR A 53 1.34 11.37 5.13
CA THR A 53 0.10 12.17 5.24
C THR A 53 0.05 13.34 4.24
N GLN A 54 1.20 13.72 3.67
CA GLN A 54 1.33 14.73 2.61
C GLN A 54 1.58 14.09 1.23
N ASP A 55 1.13 12.85 1.01
CA ASP A 55 1.19 12.19 -0.28
C ASP A 55 0.37 12.97 -1.34
N GLY A 56 1.03 13.37 -2.43
CA GLY A 56 0.42 14.14 -3.52
C GLY A 56 -0.41 13.31 -4.51
N PHE A 57 -0.32 11.98 -4.45
CA PHE A 57 -1.05 11.04 -5.30
C PHE A 57 -2.25 10.43 -4.59
N THR A 58 -2.25 10.35 -3.26
CA THR A 58 -3.35 9.78 -2.47
C THR A 58 -3.54 10.53 -1.17
N SER A 59 -4.73 11.08 -0.94
CA SER A 59 -5.09 11.61 0.38
C SER A 59 -5.37 10.50 1.39
N VAL A 60 -5.15 10.79 2.68
CA VAL A 60 -5.51 9.89 3.80
C VAL A 60 -6.98 9.46 3.73
N LYS A 61 -7.88 10.37 3.33
CA LYS A 61 -9.31 10.08 3.15
C LYS A 61 -9.55 9.06 2.03
N GLN A 62 -8.88 9.21 0.89
CA GLN A 62 -8.99 8.27 -0.23
C GLN A 62 -8.47 6.89 0.15
N LEU A 63 -7.30 6.81 0.80
CA LEU A 63 -6.75 5.55 1.28
C LEU A 63 -7.75 4.85 2.21
N LYS A 64 -8.19 5.52 3.28
CA LYS A 64 -9.15 4.95 4.24
C LYS A 64 -10.45 4.49 3.56
N ASN A 65 -10.99 5.29 2.65
CA ASN A 65 -12.23 4.95 1.95
C ASN A 65 -12.07 3.73 1.03
N LYS A 66 -10.93 3.59 0.33
CA LYS A 66 -10.65 2.42 -0.51
C LYS A 66 -10.48 1.15 0.33
N LEU A 67 -9.82 1.25 1.47
CA LEU A 67 -9.54 0.10 2.33
C LEU A 67 -10.72 -0.39 3.16
N LYS A 68 -11.77 0.43 3.36
CA LYS A 68 -13.00 0.03 4.09
C LYS A 68 -13.66 -1.23 3.55
N SER A 69 -13.57 -1.46 2.24
CA SER A 69 -14.17 -2.63 1.56
C SER A 69 -13.12 -3.63 1.09
N ALA A 70 -11.87 -3.51 1.54
CA ALA A 70 -10.83 -4.44 1.16
C ALA A 70 -11.00 -5.76 1.92
N ALA A 71 -10.83 -6.88 1.23
CA ALA A 71 -10.92 -8.21 1.82
C ALA A 71 -9.68 -8.55 2.67
N GLY A 72 -9.85 -9.48 3.61
CA GLY A 72 -8.77 -10.00 4.44
C GLY A 72 -8.24 -9.02 5.48
N ARG A 73 -7.06 -9.34 6.03
CA ARG A 73 -6.36 -8.47 7.01
C ARG A 73 -5.74 -7.28 6.28
N VAL A 74 -6.10 -6.07 6.70
CA VAL A 74 -5.60 -4.83 6.12
C VAL A 74 -5.03 -3.95 7.22
N GLU A 75 -3.74 -3.63 7.12
CA GLU A 75 -3.05 -2.70 7.99
C GLU A 75 -2.71 -1.41 7.25
N THR A 76 -2.67 -0.32 8.00
CA THR A 76 -2.29 0.98 7.47
C THR A 76 -1.34 1.67 8.43
N HIS A 77 -0.22 2.14 7.89
CA HIS A 77 0.75 2.93 8.62
C HIS A 77 0.89 4.30 7.97
N LEU A 78 0.56 5.36 8.72
CA LEU A 78 0.63 6.74 8.24
C LEU A 78 1.86 7.44 8.81
N ILE A 79 2.66 8.08 7.94
CA ILE A 79 3.83 8.84 8.35
C ILE A 79 3.49 10.33 8.30
N GLU A 80 3.39 10.95 9.47
CA GLU A 80 2.94 12.33 9.61
C GLU A 80 3.92 13.31 8.96
N GLY A 81 3.40 14.25 8.17
CA GLY A 81 4.16 15.32 7.54
C GLY A 81 4.99 14.91 6.32
N VAL A 82 4.90 13.66 5.86
CA VAL A 82 5.81 13.12 4.83
C VAL A 82 5.13 13.05 3.46
N GLY A 83 5.85 13.47 2.43
CA GLY A 83 5.42 13.38 1.03
C GLY A 83 5.74 12.03 0.38
N HIS A 84 5.15 11.78 -0.79
CA HIS A 84 5.26 10.49 -1.49
C HIS A 84 6.71 10.07 -1.77
N PHE A 85 7.48 10.92 -2.46
CA PHE A 85 8.88 10.63 -2.79
C PHE A 85 9.83 10.79 -1.61
N GLN A 86 9.41 11.51 -0.56
CA GLN A 86 10.23 11.65 0.64
C GLN A 86 10.31 10.33 1.41
N MET A 87 9.18 9.62 1.56
CA MET A 87 9.17 8.32 2.23
C MET A 87 9.81 7.19 1.41
N GLU A 88 9.95 7.36 0.10
CA GLU A 88 10.69 6.42 -0.78
C GLU A 88 12.20 6.73 -0.84
N GLY A 89 12.64 7.82 -0.20
CA GLY A 89 14.04 8.21 -0.15
C GLY A 89 14.84 7.43 0.90
N PRO A 90 16.18 7.43 0.77
CA PRO A 90 17.07 6.60 1.60
C PRO A 90 17.01 6.93 3.11
N ALA A 91 16.55 8.13 3.47
CA ALA A 91 16.33 8.53 4.87
C ALA A 91 15.27 7.66 5.57
N TYR A 92 14.41 6.97 4.82
CA TYR A 92 13.35 6.11 5.34
C TYR A 92 13.63 4.61 5.15
N ASP A 93 14.75 4.20 4.56
CA ASP A 93 15.00 2.78 4.25
C ASP A 93 14.93 1.90 5.50
N THR A 94 15.67 2.26 6.56
CA THR A 94 15.64 1.53 7.84
C THR A 94 14.23 1.51 8.43
N TYR A 95 13.52 2.64 8.35
CA TYR A 95 12.16 2.76 8.86
C TYR A 95 11.18 1.84 8.12
N MET A 96 11.29 1.75 6.79
CA MET A 96 10.46 0.86 5.97
C MET A 96 10.78 -0.60 6.26
N VAL A 97 12.07 -0.96 6.39
CA VAL A 97 12.51 -2.31 6.77
C VAL A 97 11.90 -2.72 8.10
N ASP A 98 11.97 -1.87 9.12
CA ASP A 98 11.42 -2.18 10.45
C ASP A 98 9.90 -2.43 10.43
N LEU A 99 9.14 -1.63 9.67
CA LEU A 99 7.70 -1.83 9.50
C LEU A 99 7.38 -3.13 8.77
N ILE A 100 8.14 -3.43 7.70
CA ILE A 100 7.97 -4.65 6.91
C ILE A 100 8.30 -5.89 7.75
N LEU A 101 9.38 -5.87 8.53
CA LEU A 101 9.74 -6.98 9.42
C LEU A 101 8.67 -7.24 10.47
N LYS A 102 8.12 -6.19 11.09
CA LYS A 102 7.00 -6.32 12.05
C LYS A 102 5.77 -6.94 11.41
N PHE A 103 5.44 -6.52 10.19
CA PHE A 103 4.33 -7.10 9.44
C PHE A 103 4.57 -8.57 9.13
N ILE A 104 5.75 -8.92 8.59
CA ILE A 104 6.14 -10.30 8.28
C ILE A 104 6.07 -11.21 9.50
N GLN A 105 6.58 -10.76 10.67
CA GLN A 105 6.56 -11.52 11.91
C GLN A 105 5.13 -11.83 12.42
N SER A 106 4.13 -11.12 11.92
CA SER A 106 2.74 -11.27 12.31
C SER A 106 1.90 -12.11 11.35
N LEU A 107 2.50 -12.61 10.26
CA LEU A 107 1.86 -13.48 9.26
C LEU A 107 1.87 -14.94 9.70
#